data_AF-A0A662I9F3-F1
#
_entry.id   AF-A0A662I9F3-F1
#
_cell.length_a   1.000
_cell.length_b   1.000
_cell.length_c   1.000
_cell.angle_alpha   90.00
_cell.angle_beta   90.00
_cell.angle_gamma   90.00
#
_symmetry.space_group_name_H-M   'P 1'
#
loop_
_entity.id
_entity.type
_entity.pdbx_description
1 polymer ?
#
loop_
_entity_poly.entity_id
_entity_poly.type
_entity_poly.pdbx_seq_one_letter_code
_entity_poly.pdbx_strand_id
1 'polypeptide(L)'
;DNDAPPWGGMARRWREAGFDRVAHRVGPVSAAKLSPQVAEVKARVRTAPPGGERGFTSYVRLRAYGNGDLRISIDVYPDEGLPPLPRLGITLTLPREYSRVIYYGRGPHENYQDRKQGAMIGVYNTTVDEMFVPYLRPQECGNRTDVRWAALRDEEGWGLLAIAAHVMEFSAHRCTPHDLEAARHPHEIKWRDEIYLHLDYKQRGLGGASCGPDTLPQYEVLPEPTSFEVILKPLKPGDDPAAKSKLKQHVI
;
A
#
# COMPACT_ATOMS: atom_id res chain seq x y z
N ASP A 1 12.77 9.35 -10.92
CA ASP A 1 14.10 9.66 -11.44
C ASP A 1 15.12 8.56 -11.19
N ASN A 2 15.39 8.17 -9.95
CA ASN A 2 16.36 7.09 -9.66
C ASN A 2 16.01 5.74 -10.29
N ASP A 3 14.73 5.38 -10.40
CA ASP A 3 14.32 4.12 -11.05
C ASP A 3 14.43 4.17 -12.59
N ALA A 4 14.52 5.37 -13.18
CA ALA A 4 14.49 5.58 -14.63
C ALA A 4 15.62 6.53 -15.11
N PRO A 5 16.90 6.26 -14.80
CA PRO A 5 18.00 7.08 -15.29
C PRO A 5 18.21 6.83 -16.80
N PRO A 6 18.86 7.77 -17.53
CA PRO A 6 19.06 7.67 -18.98
C PRO A 6 19.79 6.40 -19.46
N TRP A 7 20.64 5.81 -18.63
CA TRP A 7 21.43 4.61 -18.94
C TRP A 7 20.72 3.28 -18.59
N GLY A 8 19.47 3.33 -18.16
CA GLY A 8 18.67 2.17 -17.76
C GLY A 8 18.69 1.91 -16.25
N GLY A 9 17.52 1.54 -15.73
CA GLY A 9 17.30 1.28 -14.30
C GLY A 9 16.07 0.41 -14.06
N MET A 10 15.65 0.32 -12.80
CA MET A 10 14.58 -0.57 -12.35
C MET A 10 13.26 -0.41 -13.10
N ALA A 11 12.86 0.81 -13.42
CA ALA A 11 11.62 1.08 -14.14
C ALA A 11 11.55 0.33 -15.48
N ARG A 12 12.69 0.21 -16.19
CA ARG A 12 12.75 -0.58 -17.42
C ARG A 12 12.50 -2.07 -17.13
N ARG A 13 13.18 -2.63 -16.12
CA ARG A 13 13.01 -4.05 -15.73
C ARG A 13 11.57 -4.34 -15.30
N TRP A 14 10.93 -3.42 -14.58
CA TRP A 14 9.53 -3.54 -14.17
C TRP A 14 8.57 -3.52 -15.35
N ARG A 15 8.78 -2.63 -16.34
CA ARG A 15 7.97 -2.59 -17.56
C ARG A 15 8.15 -3.83 -18.43
N GLU A 16 9.38 -4.34 -18.54
CA GLU A 16 9.69 -5.60 -19.22
C GLU A 16 9.03 -6.80 -18.52
N ALA A 17 9.03 -6.82 -17.19
CA ALA A 17 8.31 -7.81 -16.38
C ALA A 17 6.78 -7.61 -16.37
N GLY A 18 6.29 -6.45 -16.81
CA GLY A 18 4.86 -6.12 -16.89
C GLY A 18 4.19 -5.76 -15.58
N PHE A 19 4.95 -5.31 -14.57
CA PHE A 19 4.41 -4.92 -13.27
C PHE A 19 3.49 -3.70 -13.33
N ASP A 20 3.64 -2.85 -14.34
CA ASP A 20 2.79 -1.70 -14.65
C ASP A 20 1.40 -2.08 -15.18
N ARG A 21 1.16 -3.34 -15.54
CA ARG A 21 -0.06 -3.78 -16.24
C ARG A 21 -0.57 -5.13 -15.75
N VAL A 22 -0.31 -5.47 -14.50
CA VAL A 22 -0.78 -6.74 -13.92
C VAL A 22 -2.31 -6.81 -13.91
N ALA A 23 -2.84 -8.00 -14.14
CA ALA A 23 -4.26 -8.30 -14.02
C ALA A 23 -4.47 -9.46 -13.04
N HIS A 24 -5.57 -9.41 -12.29
CA HIS A 24 -5.97 -10.45 -11.36
C HIS A 24 -6.94 -11.42 -12.02
N ARG A 25 -6.60 -12.71 -11.99
CA ARG A 25 -7.51 -13.82 -12.28
C ARG A 25 -7.88 -14.49 -10.96
N VAL A 26 -9.12 -14.28 -10.53
CA VAL A 26 -9.64 -14.87 -9.30
C VAL A 26 -10.07 -16.31 -9.62
N GLY A 27 -9.47 -17.27 -8.93
CA GLY A 27 -9.85 -18.68 -8.97
C GLY A 27 -11.10 -18.96 -8.13
N PRO A 28 -11.35 -20.22 -7.76
CA PRO A 28 -12.47 -20.56 -6.88
C PRO A 28 -12.44 -19.76 -5.57
N VAL A 29 -13.58 -19.21 -5.22
CA VAL A 29 -13.83 -18.50 -3.96
C VAL A 29 -14.68 -19.40 -3.07
N SER A 30 -14.29 -19.55 -1.81
CA SER A 30 -15.11 -20.21 -0.80
C SER A 30 -15.47 -19.23 0.31
N ALA A 31 -16.68 -19.36 0.83
CA ALA A 31 -17.15 -18.59 1.97
C ALA A 31 -17.72 -19.54 3.02
N ALA A 32 -17.40 -19.32 4.28
CA ALA A 32 -17.90 -20.10 5.39
C ALA A 32 -18.19 -19.21 6.59
N LYS A 33 -19.27 -19.51 7.30
CA LYS A 33 -19.52 -18.96 8.63
C LYS A 33 -18.75 -19.82 9.64
N LEU A 34 -17.69 -19.26 10.23
CA LEU A 34 -16.86 -19.98 11.20
C LEU A 34 -17.49 -19.99 12.60
N SER A 35 -18.20 -18.93 12.95
CA SER A 35 -18.95 -18.81 14.20
C SER A 35 -20.12 -17.81 14.03
N PRO A 36 -21.01 -17.62 15.02
CA PRO A 36 -22.09 -16.64 14.94
C PRO A 36 -21.64 -15.23 14.54
N GLN A 37 -20.43 -14.82 14.95
CA GLN A 37 -19.86 -13.49 14.73
C GLN A 37 -18.66 -13.47 13.79
N VAL A 38 -18.34 -14.57 13.09
CA VAL A 38 -17.19 -14.63 12.18
C VAL A 38 -17.56 -15.33 10.88
N ALA A 39 -17.39 -14.62 9.76
CA ALA A 39 -17.43 -15.18 8.43
C ALA A 39 -16.04 -15.11 7.80
N GLU A 40 -15.67 -16.11 7.01
CA GLU A 40 -14.40 -16.17 6.31
C GLU A 40 -14.65 -16.37 4.81
N VAL A 41 -13.94 -15.58 4.00
CA VAL A 41 -13.85 -15.73 2.55
C VAL A 41 -12.42 -16.08 2.20
N LYS A 42 -12.24 -17.13 1.41
CA LYS A 42 -10.93 -17.56 0.89
C LYS A 42 -10.94 -17.50 -0.63
N ALA A 43 -9.87 -16.97 -1.21
CA ALA A 43 -9.69 -16.92 -2.65
C ALA A 43 -8.24 -17.22 -3.02
N ARG A 44 -8.04 -17.98 -4.10
CA ARG A 44 -6.76 -18.06 -4.79
C ARG A 44 -6.77 -17.04 -5.94
N VAL A 45 -5.80 -16.15 -5.98
CA VAL A 45 -5.69 -15.10 -7.00
C VAL A 45 -4.39 -15.29 -7.77
N ARG A 46 -4.47 -15.33 -9.10
CA ARG A 46 -3.29 -15.27 -9.96
C ARG A 46 -3.12 -13.84 -10.48
N THR A 47 -1.98 -13.23 -10.21
CA THR A 47 -1.64 -11.86 -10.63
C THR A 47 -0.50 -11.92 -11.64
N ALA A 48 -0.74 -11.54 -12.88
CA ALA A 48 0.27 -11.54 -13.95
C ALA A 48 -0.12 -10.52 -15.03
N PRO A 49 0.83 -9.98 -15.81
CA PRO A 49 0.49 -9.16 -16.96
C PRO A 49 -0.35 -9.97 -17.98
N PRO A 50 -1.28 -9.34 -18.71
CA PRO A 50 -2.02 -9.98 -19.79
C PRO A 50 -1.08 -10.64 -20.80
N GLY A 51 -1.33 -11.92 -21.11
CA GLY A 51 -0.48 -12.73 -22.00
C GLY A 51 0.87 -13.15 -21.42
N GLY A 52 1.21 -12.73 -20.19
CA GLY A 52 2.45 -13.13 -19.52
C GLY A 52 2.33 -14.44 -18.75
N GLU A 53 3.43 -15.20 -18.74
CA GLU A 53 3.51 -16.49 -18.05
C GLU A 53 3.87 -16.33 -16.57
N ARG A 54 4.71 -15.33 -16.23
CA ARG A 54 5.25 -15.10 -14.88
C ARG A 54 4.46 -14.07 -14.09
N GLY A 55 4.34 -14.30 -12.78
CA GLY A 55 3.65 -13.42 -11.85
C GLY A 55 3.58 -14.01 -10.46
N PHE A 56 2.42 -13.87 -9.80
CA PHE A 56 2.23 -14.22 -8.40
C PHE A 56 0.99 -15.07 -8.22
N THR A 57 1.07 -16.12 -7.41
CA THR A 57 -0.09 -16.82 -6.86
C THR A 57 -0.30 -16.35 -5.44
N SER A 58 -1.45 -15.76 -5.14
CA SER A 58 -1.82 -15.28 -3.81
C SER A 58 -2.96 -16.10 -3.22
N TYR A 59 -2.89 -16.42 -1.94
CA TYR A 59 -4.01 -16.95 -1.16
C TYR A 59 -4.50 -15.85 -0.22
N VAL A 60 -5.69 -15.33 -0.51
CA VAL A 60 -6.32 -14.26 0.26
C VAL A 60 -7.32 -14.89 1.21
N ARG A 61 -7.21 -14.55 2.50
CA ARG A 61 -8.20 -14.87 3.53
C ARG A 61 -8.74 -13.58 4.11
N LEU A 62 -10.04 -13.36 3.98
CA LEU A 62 -10.75 -12.24 4.57
C LEU A 62 -11.67 -12.76 5.66
N ARG A 63 -11.45 -12.34 6.91
CA ARG A 63 -12.35 -12.62 8.04
C ARG A 63 -13.13 -11.37 8.39
N ALA A 64 -14.44 -11.46 8.28
CA ALA A 64 -15.38 -10.43 8.70
C ALA A 64 -15.92 -10.77 10.08
N TYR A 65 -15.80 -9.83 11.01
CA TYR A 65 -16.25 -9.97 12.40
C TYR A 65 -17.57 -9.22 12.62
N GLY A 66 -18.37 -9.68 13.59
CA GLY A 66 -19.69 -9.10 13.91
C GLY A 66 -19.64 -7.64 14.38
N ASN A 67 -18.46 -7.13 14.76
CA ASN A 67 -18.24 -5.73 15.10
C ASN A 67 -17.88 -4.86 13.88
N GLY A 68 -17.83 -5.44 12.67
CA GLY A 68 -17.47 -4.77 11.42
C GLY A 68 -15.98 -4.78 11.09
N ASP A 69 -15.12 -5.36 11.93
CA ASP A 69 -13.70 -5.49 11.60
C ASP A 69 -13.51 -6.47 10.43
N LEU A 70 -12.61 -6.14 9.52
CA LEU A 70 -12.15 -7.02 8.45
C LEU A 70 -10.66 -7.32 8.64
N ARG A 71 -10.31 -8.58 8.80
CA ARG A 71 -8.91 -9.03 8.82
C ARG A 71 -8.56 -9.66 7.49
N ILE A 72 -7.60 -9.09 6.79
CA ILE A 72 -7.15 -9.51 5.46
C ILE A 72 -5.75 -10.10 5.60
N SER A 73 -5.62 -11.42 5.48
CA SER A 73 -4.34 -12.12 5.45
C SER A 73 -4.03 -12.57 4.03
N ILE A 74 -2.82 -12.32 3.55
CA ILE A 74 -2.41 -12.63 2.17
C ILE A 74 -1.09 -13.38 2.22
N ASP A 75 -1.08 -14.58 1.65
CA ASP A 75 0.15 -15.32 1.36
C ASP A 75 0.44 -15.20 -0.14
N VAL A 76 1.60 -14.67 -0.51
CA VAL A 76 2.01 -14.41 -1.90
C VAL A 76 3.17 -15.32 -2.26
N TYR A 77 3.03 -16.05 -3.36
CA TYR A 77 4.05 -16.94 -3.92
C TYR A 77 4.42 -16.46 -5.33
N PRO A 78 5.60 -15.85 -5.51
CA PRO A 78 6.10 -15.43 -6.81
C PRO A 78 6.60 -16.62 -7.64
N ASP A 79 6.52 -16.51 -8.97
CA ASP A 79 7.26 -17.41 -9.84
C ASP A 79 8.75 -17.03 -9.93
N GLU A 80 9.57 -17.97 -10.37
CA GLU A 80 11.00 -17.75 -10.55
C GLU A 80 11.34 -16.74 -11.65
N GLY A 81 12.47 -16.06 -11.48
CA GLY A 81 13.03 -15.15 -12.49
C GLY A 81 12.34 -13.79 -12.59
N LEU A 82 11.52 -13.41 -11.62
CA LEU A 82 11.02 -12.05 -11.47
C LEU A 82 12.14 -11.11 -10.98
N PRO A 83 12.18 -9.83 -11.41
CA PRO A 83 13.08 -8.85 -10.82
C PRO A 83 12.61 -8.43 -9.41
N PRO A 84 13.45 -7.76 -8.61
CA PRO A 84 13.02 -7.08 -7.40
C PRO A 84 11.80 -6.19 -7.64
N LEU A 85 10.88 -6.17 -6.68
CA LEU A 85 9.57 -5.54 -6.78
C LEU A 85 9.67 -4.04 -6.44
N PRO A 86 8.86 -3.17 -7.08
CA PRO A 86 8.74 -1.78 -6.66
C PRO A 86 8.05 -1.69 -5.28
N ARG A 87 7.02 -2.50 -5.07
CA ARG A 87 6.27 -2.62 -3.81
C ARG A 87 5.52 -3.95 -3.73
N LEU A 88 5.15 -4.35 -2.53
CA LEU A 88 4.25 -5.47 -2.25
C LEU A 88 3.23 -5.03 -1.20
N GLY A 89 1.94 -5.07 -1.55
CA GLY A 89 0.87 -4.51 -0.71
C GLY A 89 -0.53 -4.72 -1.29
N ILE A 90 -1.49 -4.02 -0.70
CA ILE A 90 -2.86 -3.89 -1.22
C ILE A 90 -3.17 -2.43 -1.52
N THR A 91 -4.01 -2.20 -2.52
CA THR A 91 -4.53 -0.87 -2.85
C THR A 91 -6.03 -0.86 -2.61
N LEU A 92 -6.51 0.16 -1.91
CA LEU A 92 -7.92 0.43 -1.67
C LEU A 92 -8.30 1.73 -2.39
N THR A 93 -9.46 1.73 -3.02
CA THR A 93 -10.07 2.96 -3.55
C THR A 93 -11.12 3.43 -2.55
N LEU A 94 -10.97 4.65 -2.05
CA LEU A 94 -11.81 5.23 -1.01
C LEU A 94 -12.60 6.44 -1.55
N PRO A 95 -13.76 6.75 -0.95
CA PRO A 95 -14.50 7.98 -1.24
C PRO A 95 -13.64 9.23 -1.03
N ARG A 96 -13.89 10.27 -1.84
CA ARG A 96 -13.20 11.57 -1.82
C ARG A 96 -13.13 12.21 -0.43
N GLU A 97 -14.21 12.02 0.31
CA GLU A 97 -14.53 12.66 1.58
C GLU A 97 -13.55 12.22 2.67
N TYR A 98 -12.99 11.01 2.58
CA TYR A 98 -12.03 10.44 3.55
C TYR A 98 -10.63 11.07 3.47
N SER A 99 -10.58 12.40 3.37
CA SER A 99 -9.40 13.20 3.07
C SER A 99 -8.56 13.57 4.30
N ARG A 100 -9.12 13.52 5.51
CA ARG A 100 -8.38 13.80 6.75
C ARG A 100 -7.62 12.56 7.19
N VAL A 101 -6.31 12.67 7.37
CA VAL A 101 -5.42 11.56 7.67
C VAL A 101 -4.81 11.72 9.06
N ILE A 102 -4.92 10.69 9.89
CA ILE A 102 -4.18 10.59 11.15
C ILE A 102 -3.48 9.24 11.15
N TYR A 103 -2.18 9.20 11.45
CA TYR A 103 -1.43 7.93 11.45
C TYR A 103 -0.37 7.87 12.55
N TYR A 104 -0.04 6.65 12.97
CA TYR A 104 1.06 6.37 13.89
C TYR A 104 2.20 5.65 13.18
N GLY A 105 3.28 6.37 12.90
CA GLY A 105 4.40 5.89 12.09
C GLY A 105 5.49 6.95 11.97
N ARG A 106 6.33 6.88 10.92
CA ARG A 106 7.33 7.92 10.65
C ARG A 106 6.74 9.14 9.96
N GLY A 107 7.17 10.32 10.38
CA GLY A 107 6.71 11.59 9.80
C GLY A 107 7.44 12.82 10.33
N PRO A 108 6.91 14.03 10.06
CA PRO A 108 5.69 14.27 9.28
C PRO A 108 5.91 14.17 7.75
N HIS A 109 7.16 14.28 7.28
CA HIS A 109 7.51 14.28 5.87
C HIS A 109 7.61 12.87 5.26
N GLU A 110 7.61 12.81 3.92
CA GLU A 110 7.77 11.55 3.21
C GLU A 110 9.09 10.86 3.53
N ASN A 111 9.03 9.54 3.62
CA ASN A 111 10.19 8.73 3.95
C ASN A 111 10.08 7.35 3.31
N TYR A 112 11.24 6.75 3.06
CA TYR A 112 11.39 5.44 2.43
C TYR A 112 12.38 4.60 3.23
N GLN A 113 12.41 3.28 3.04
CA GLN A 113 13.21 2.38 3.88
C GLN A 113 14.71 2.74 3.97
N ASP A 114 15.27 3.32 2.92
CA ASP A 114 16.65 3.80 2.82
C ASP A 114 16.81 5.31 3.09
N ARG A 115 15.70 6.04 3.28
CA ARG A 115 15.64 7.48 3.55
C ARG A 115 14.58 7.80 4.61
N LYS A 116 14.79 7.30 5.84
CA LYS A 116 13.86 7.49 6.96
C LYS A 116 14.46 7.99 8.27
N GLN A 117 15.77 8.20 8.34
CA GLN A 117 16.46 8.58 9.59
C GLN A 117 16.01 9.95 10.13
N GLY A 118 15.65 10.89 9.25
CA GLY A 118 15.12 12.20 9.64
C GLY A 118 13.65 12.20 10.10
N ALA A 119 12.92 11.10 9.89
CA ALA A 119 11.49 11.01 10.19
C ALA A 119 11.26 10.26 11.51
N MET A 120 10.73 10.95 12.51
CA MET A 120 10.51 10.41 13.86
C MET A 120 9.24 9.58 13.94
N ILE A 121 9.21 8.58 14.83
CA ILE A 121 7.99 7.84 15.15
C ILE A 121 7.08 8.69 16.03
N GLY A 122 5.84 8.90 15.58
CA GLY A 122 4.86 9.72 16.29
C GLY A 122 3.46 9.60 15.68
N VAL A 123 2.48 10.23 16.33
CA VAL A 123 1.14 10.41 15.77
C VAL A 123 1.12 11.73 15.00
N TYR A 124 0.82 11.66 13.71
CA TYR A 124 0.77 12.81 12.82
C TYR A 124 -0.64 13.00 12.26
N ASN A 125 -1.01 14.26 12.04
CA ASN A 125 -2.27 14.68 11.44
C ASN A 125 -1.97 15.48 10.18
N THR A 126 -2.67 15.19 9.09
CA THR A 126 -2.51 15.82 7.78
C THR A 126 -3.75 15.56 6.92
N THR A 127 -3.68 15.91 5.63
CA THR A 127 -4.69 15.55 4.63
C THR A 127 -4.06 14.77 3.48
N VAL A 128 -4.89 14.08 2.69
CA VAL A 128 -4.43 13.40 1.46
C VAL A 128 -3.71 14.38 0.52
N ASP A 129 -4.17 15.63 0.45
CA ASP A 129 -3.60 16.64 -0.43
C ASP A 129 -2.24 17.14 0.07
N GLU A 130 -2.07 17.30 1.39
CA GLU A 130 -0.79 17.67 2.02
C GLU A 130 0.25 16.54 1.99
N MET A 131 -0.17 15.28 1.85
CA MET A 131 0.75 14.14 1.71
C MET A 131 1.44 14.11 0.35
N PHE A 132 0.87 14.76 -0.66
CA PHE A 132 1.44 14.82 -2.01
C PHE A 132 2.69 15.72 -2.05
N VAL A 133 3.77 15.22 -2.66
CA VAL A 133 5.01 15.99 -2.83
C VAL A 133 5.13 16.41 -4.29
N PRO A 134 5.06 17.73 -4.60
CA PRO A 134 4.99 18.23 -5.96
C PRO A 134 6.37 18.29 -6.62
N TYR A 135 6.98 17.13 -6.86
CA TYR A 135 8.20 17.03 -7.65
C TYR A 135 8.00 17.60 -9.06
N LEU A 136 9.00 18.30 -9.59
CA LEU A 136 8.89 18.97 -10.90
C LEU A 136 8.56 17.98 -12.03
N ARG A 137 9.17 16.80 -12.00
CA ARG A 137 8.69 15.65 -12.76
C ARG A 137 7.83 14.79 -11.82
N PRO A 138 6.52 14.65 -12.07
CA PRO A 138 5.67 13.78 -11.29
C PRO A 138 6.22 12.35 -11.24
N GLN A 139 6.21 11.78 -10.04
CA GLN A 139 6.74 10.44 -9.75
C GLN A 139 6.15 9.95 -8.42
N GLU A 140 6.40 8.67 -8.10
CA GLU A 140 6.05 8.08 -6.80
C GLU A 140 6.58 8.95 -5.65
N CYS A 141 5.71 9.28 -4.70
CA CYS A 141 6.03 10.17 -3.58
C CYS A 141 5.08 9.93 -2.40
N GLY A 142 5.29 10.63 -1.29
CA GLY A 142 4.33 10.69 -0.19
C GLY A 142 4.28 9.46 0.71
N ASN A 143 5.15 8.45 0.49
CA ASN A 143 5.23 7.26 1.33
C ASN A 143 5.55 7.59 2.80
N ARG A 144 5.03 6.78 3.72
CA ARG A 144 5.31 6.80 5.16
C ARG A 144 5.66 5.40 5.61
N THR A 145 6.80 5.22 6.27
CA THR A 145 7.29 3.91 6.73
C THR A 145 7.06 3.68 8.23
N ASP A 146 7.27 2.42 8.65
CA ASP A 146 7.12 1.94 10.03
C ASP A 146 5.76 2.33 10.64
N VAL A 147 4.69 2.29 9.84
CA VAL A 147 3.33 2.68 10.22
C VAL A 147 2.63 1.50 10.88
N ARG A 148 2.02 1.77 12.04
CA ARG A 148 1.29 0.77 12.83
C ARG A 148 -0.20 0.86 12.56
N TRP A 149 -0.71 2.07 12.34
CA TRP A 149 -2.07 2.31 11.88
C TRP A 149 -2.18 3.65 11.15
N ALA A 150 -3.15 3.74 10.24
CA ALA A 150 -3.54 4.95 9.53
C ALA A 150 -5.07 5.03 9.48
N ALA A 151 -5.61 6.20 9.83
CA ALA A 151 -7.02 6.53 9.81
C ALA A 151 -7.28 7.58 8.73
N LEU A 152 -8.26 7.34 7.87
CA LEU A 152 -8.75 8.28 6.88
C LEU A 152 -10.23 8.56 7.15
N ARG A 153 -10.59 9.85 7.28
CA ARG A 153 -11.92 10.28 7.73
C ARG A 153 -12.48 11.41 6.91
N ASP A 154 -13.81 11.49 6.88
CA ASP A 154 -14.55 12.67 6.45
C ASP A 154 -14.61 13.75 7.54
N GLU A 155 -15.36 14.81 7.26
CA GLU A 155 -15.51 15.94 8.17
C GLU A 155 -16.34 15.61 9.41
N GLU A 156 -17.28 14.67 9.30
CA GLU A 156 -18.15 14.22 10.38
C GLU A 156 -17.44 13.21 11.30
N GLY A 157 -16.38 12.56 10.82
CA GLY A 157 -15.58 11.60 11.55
C GLY A 157 -15.85 10.14 11.19
N TRP A 158 -16.66 9.88 10.16
CA TRP A 158 -16.76 8.55 9.56
C TRP A 158 -15.51 8.24 8.75
N GLY A 159 -15.16 6.96 8.66
CA GLY A 159 -14.00 6.59 7.87
C GLY A 159 -13.50 5.18 8.07
N LEU A 160 -12.23 5.00 7.73
CA LEU A 160 -11.53 3.73 7.75
C LEU A 160 -10.28 3.83 8.62
N LEU A 161 -10.07 2.84 9.48
CA LEU A 161 -8.82 2.62 10.19
C LEU A 161 -8.16 1.37 9.63
N ALA A 162 -6.99 1.53 9.02
CA ALA A 162 -6.10 0.44 8.64
C ALA A 162 -5.06 0.21 9.75
N ILE A 163 -4.90 -1.03 10.19
CA ILE A 163 -3.98 -1.44 11.25
C ILE A 163 -3.05 -2.52 10.68
N ALA A 164 -1.75 -2.30 10.81
CA ALA A 164 -0.76 -3.31 10.47
C ALA A 164 -0.69 -4.38 11.56
N ALA A 165 -0.55 -5.65 11.19
CA ALA A 165 -0.27 -6.71 12.16
C ALA A 165 1.09 -6.52 12.86
N HIS A 166 2.06 -5.88 12.18
CA HIS A 166 3.34 -5.48 12.76
C HIS A 166 3.66 -4.02 12.43
N VAL A 167 4.17 -3.76 11.22
CA VAL A 167 4.32 -2.43 10.62
C VAL A 167 4.04 -2.56 9.12
N MET A 168 3.61 -1.47 8.51
CA MET A 168 3.39 -1.34 7.08
C MET A 168 3.98 -0.02 6.59
N GLU A 169 4.05 0.14 5.28
CA GLU A 169 4.21 1.43 4.62
C GLU A 169 2.85 1.88 4.08
N PHE A 170 2.60 3.18 3.97
CA PHE A 170 1.38 3.66 3.33
C PHE A 170 1.59 4.97 2.58
N SER A 171 0.79 5.14 1.53
CA SER A 171 0.61 6.39 0.81
C SER A 171 -0.86 6.57 0.42
N ALA A 172 -1.31 7.81 0.29
CA ALA A 172 -2.67 8.14 -0.12
C ALA A 172 -2.64 9.30 -1.11
N HIS A 173 -3.26 9.12 -2.28
CA HIS A 173 -3.24 10.11 -3.35
C HIS A 173 -4.59 10.26 -4.06
N ARG A 174 -4.84 11.43 -4.64
CA ARG A 174 -5.96 11.69 -5.56
C ARG A 174 -5.62 11.41 -7.02
N CYS A 175 -4.68 10.51 -7.27
CA CYS A 175 -4.27 10.12 -8.62
C CYS A 175 -3.78 8.68 -8.57
N THR A 176 -3.93 7.96 -9.69
CA THR A 176 -3.36 6.61 -9.79
C THR A 176 -1.86 6.67 -10.07
N PRO A 177 -1.11 5.59 -9.80
CA PRO A 177 0.28 5.48 -10.26
C PRO A 177 0.43 5.70 -11.77
N HIS A 178 -0.56 5.28 -12.57
CA HIS A 178 -0.57 5.52 -14.02
C HIS A 178 -0.77 6.99 -14.39
N ASP A 179 -1.59 7.73 -13.64
CA ASP A 179 -1.75 9.18 -13.86
C ASP A 179 -0.45 9.93 -13.53
N LEU A 180 0.29 9.50 -12.51
CA LEU A 180 1.60 10.06 -12.16
C LEU A 180 2.67 9.75 -13.22
N GLU A 181 2.79 8.49 -13.64
CA GLU A 181 3.79 8.07 -14.64
C GLU A 181 3.56 8.73 -16.01
N ALA A 182 2.30 9.01 -16.37
CA ALA A 182 1.97 9.65 -17.64
C ALA A 182 2.33 11.15 -17.69
N ALA A 183 2.38 11.83 -16.54
CA ALA A 183 2.61 13.27 -16.45
C ALA A 183 4.10 13.62 -16.47
N ARG A 184 4.48 14.62 -17.26
CA ARG A 184 5.85 15.17 -17.31
C ARG A 184 6.02 16.38 -16.40
N HIS A 185 4.93 17.09 -16.12
CA HIS A 185 4.89 18.25 -15.24
C HIS A 185 3.67 18.18 -14.29
N PRO A 186 3.69 18.86 -13.12
CA PRO A 186 2.64 18.69 -12.12
C PRO A 186 1.24 19.11 -12.58
N HIS A 187 1.15 20.09 -13.47
CA HIS A 187 -0.13 20.56 -14.03
C HIS A 187 -0.76 19.57 -15.03
N GLU A 188 -0.01 18.55 -15.48
CA GLU A 188 -0.48 17.50 -16.39
C GLU A 188 -1.08 16.31 -15.63
N ILE A 189 -0.92 16.26 -14.31
CA ILE A 189 -1.44 15.16 -13.48
C ILE A 189 -2.97 15.12 -13.59
N LYS A 190 -3.50 13.96 -13.98
CA LYS A 190 -4.93 13.70 -13.98
C LYS A 190 -5.40 13.36 -12.56
N TRP A 191 -5.88 14.37 -11.85
CA TRP A 191 -6.54 14.21 -10.55
C TRP A 191 -7.87 13.45 -10.69
N ARG A 192 -8.16 12.63 -9.68
CA ARG A 192 -9.34 11.77 -9.56
C ARG A 192 -10.20 12.24 -8.38
N ASP A 193 -11.48 11.88 -8.41
CA ASP A 193 -12.36 12.16 -7.29
C ASP A 193 -12.04 11.25 -6.10
N GLU A 194 -11.71 9.98 -6.38
CA GLU A 194 -11.39 8.98 -5.36
C GLU A 194 -9.99 9.17 -4.75
N ILE A 195 -9.82 8.55 -3.58
CA ILE A 195 -8.51 8.41 -2.91
C ILE A 195 -7.97 7.00 -3.16
N TYR A 196 -6.76 6.91 -3.67
CA TYR A 196 -6.01 5.65 -3.80
C TYR A 196 -5.12 5.49 -2.58
N LEU A 197 -5.54 4.62 -1.65
CA LEU A 197 -4.79 4.27 -0.46
C LEU A 197 -3.99 3.00 -0.72
N HIS A 198 -2.67 3.11 -0.64
CA HIS A 198 -1.77 1.97 -0.70
C HIS A 198 -1.35 1.56 0.71
N LEU A 199 -1.52 0.29 1.04
CA LEU A 199 -1.10 -0.33 2.31
C LEU A 199 -0.11 -1.42 1.99
N ASP A 200 1.17 -1.12 2.16
CA ASP A 200 2.26 -1.97 1.72
C ASP A 200 2.86 -2.77 2.87
N TYR A 201 3.09 -4.05 2.61
CA TYR A 201 4.02 -4.82 3.42
C TYR A 201 5.44 -4.22 3.33
N LYS A 202 5.87 -3.87 2.12
CA LYS A 202 7.17 -3.24 1.86
C LYS A 202 7.19 -2.52 0.51
N GLN A 203 7.91 -1.40 0.42
CA GLN A 203 8.17 -0.66 -0.81
C GLN A 203 9.68 -0.44 -0.97
N ARG A 204 10.23 -0.66 -2.17
CA ARG A 204 11.66 -0.55 -2.47
C ARG A 204 12.24 0.79 -2.03
N GLY A 205 13.49 0.79 -1.55
CA GLY A 205 14.25 2.02 -1.31
C GLY A 205 14.44 2.83 -2.60
N LEU A 206 14.66 4.14 -2.45
CA LEU A 206 14.79 5.07 -3.58
C LEU A 206 16.15 5.00 -4.28
N GLY A 207 17.20 4.61 -3.57
CA GLY A 207 18.58 4.65 -4.07
C GLY A 207 19.04 6.05 -4.46
N GLY A 208 20.09 6.11 -5.28
CA GLY A 208 20.65 7.34 -5.86
C GLY A 208 20.97 7.20 -7.35
N ALA A 209 20.33 6.25 -8.05
CA ALA A 209 20.72 5.82 -9.40
C ALA A 209 20.58 6.90 -10.49
N SER A 210 19.99 8.06 -10.21
CA SER A 210 20.04 9.22 -11.13
C SER A 210 21.43 9.85 -11.24
N CYS A 211 22.27 9.72 -10.22
CA CYS A 211 23.67 10.13 -10.21
C CYS A 211 24.39 9.46 -9.02
N GLY A 212 24.59 8.14 -9.09
CA GLY A 212 25.14 7.38 -7.98
C GLY A 212 24.70 5.91 -8.00
N PRO A 213 24.91 5.19 -6.88
CA PRO A 213 24.49 3.80 -6.77
C PRO A 213 22.97 3.68 -6.74
N ASP A 214 22.47 2.57 -7.27
CA ASP A 214 21.08 2.17 -7.09
C ASP A 214 20.83 1.72 -5.63
N THR A 215 19.59 1.38 -5.30
CA THR A 215 19.17 0.88 -3.99
C THR A 215 20.04 -0.28 -3.54
N LEU A 216 20.54 -0.20 -2.30
CA LEU A 216 21.38 -1.24 -1.72
C LEU A 216 20.57 -2.54 -1.50
N PRO A 217 21.20 -3.73 -1.54
CA PRO A 217 20.49 -5.01 -1.46
C PRO A 217 19.53 -5.16 -0.28
N GLN A 218 19.89 -4.65 0.91
CA GLN A 218 19.02 -4.71 2.09
C GLN A 218 17.72 -3.89 1.98
N TYR A 219 17.69 -2.94 1.03
CA TYR A 219 16.55 -2.09 0.75
C TYR A 219 15.78 -2.50 -0.51
N GLU A 220 16.10 -3.66 -1.08
CA GLU A 220 15.30 -4.28 -2.13
C GLU A 220 14.06 -4.99 -1.54
N VAL A 221 13.10 -5.23 -2.42
CA VAL A 221 11.96 -6.13 -2.16
C VAL A 221 12.11 -7.31 -3.11
N LEU A 222 12.67 -8.41 -2.63
CA LEU A 222 12.88 -9.59 -3.47
C LEU A 222 11.56 -10.35 -3.69
N PRO A 223 11.38 -10.98 -4.87
CA PRO A 223 10.23 -11.83 -5.14
C PRO A 223 10.39 -13.16 -4.39
N GLU A 224 10.04 -13.16 -3.11
CA GLU A 224 10.06 -14.35 -2.25
C GLU A 224 8.68 -14.65 -1.66
N PRO A 225 8.40 -15.91 -1.27
CA PRO A 225 7.18 -16.25 -0.53
C PRO A 225 7.00 -15.34 0.69
N THR A 226 5.91 -14.57 0.69
CA THR A 226 5.70 -13.51 1.68
C THR A 226 4.27 -13.56 2.21
N SER A 227 4.13 -13.47 3.53
CA SER A 227 2.84 -13.37 4.20
C SER A 227 2.70 -12.02 4.90
N PHE A 228 1.58 -11.34 4.68
CA PHE A 228 1.28 -10.10 5.38
C PHE A 228 -0.20 -9.97 5.69
N GLU A 229 -0.51 -9.07 6.62
CA GLU A 229 -1.85 -8.88 7.12
C GLU A 229 -2.15 -7.42 7.44
N VAL A 230 -3.37 -7.02 7.08
CA VAL A 230 -3.95 -5.72 7.41
C VAL A 230 -5.32 -5.95 8.04
N ILE A 231 -5.63 -5.19 9.10
CA ILE A 231 -6.95 -5.15 9.71
C ILE A 231 -7.59 -3.81 9.38
N LEU A 232 -8.77 -3.86 8.79
CA LEU A 232 -9.59 -2.69 8.50
C LEU A 232 -10.71 -2.61 9.53
N LYS A 233 -10.91 -1.43 10.12
CA LYS A 233 -12.01 -1.17 11.05
C LYS A 233 -12.80 0.06 10.60
N PRO A 234 -14.15 0.03 10.71
CA PRO A 234 -14.94 1.23 10.51
C PRO A 234 -14.71 2.23 11.65
N LEU A 235 -14.59 3.51 11.29
CA LEU A 235 -14.59 4.63 12.21
C LEU A 235 -15.94 5.35 12.17
N LYS A 236 -16.38 5.78 13.34
CA LYS A 236 -17.59 6.57 13.58
C LYS A 236 -17.19 7.91 14.22
N PRO A 237 -18.04 8.95 14.13
CA PRO A 237 -17.86 10.19 14.87
C PRO A 237 -17.59 9.93 16.36
N GLY A 238 -16.56 10.60 16.90
CA GLY A 238 -16.13 10.46 18.30
C GLY A 238 -15.20 9.30 18.61
N ASP A 239 -14.94 8.37 17.67
CA ASP A 239 -13.93 7.33 17.88
C ASP A 239 -12.52 7.94 17.97
N ASP A 240 -11.71 7.45 18.92
CA ASP A 240 -10.26 7.67 18.93
C ASP A 240 -9.54 6.56 18.12
N PRO A 241 -8.87 6.88 17.00
CA PRO A 241 -8.10 5.91 16.23
C PRO A 241 -7.05 5.16 17.05
N ALA A 242 -6.36 5.83 17.98
CA ALA A 242 -5.30 5.22 18.77
C ALA A 242 -5.86 4.22 19.80
N ALA A 243 -7.03 4.51 20.37
CA ALA A 243 -7.75 3.56 21.21
C ALA A 243 -8.28 2.37 20.40
N LYS A 244 -8.87 2.62 19.21
CA LYS A 244 -9.41 1.57 18.33
C LYS A 244 -8.33 0.69 17.67
N SER A 245 -7.13 1.22 17.48
CA SER A 245 -6.01 0.49 16.89
C SER A 245 -5.45 -0.59 17.81
N LYS A 246 -5.73 -0.52 19.11
CA LYS A 246 -5.34 -1.56 20.06
C LYS A 246 -6.07 -2.85 19.68
N LEU A 247 -5.29 -3.84 19.24
CA LEU A 247 -5.79 -5.16 18.92
C LEU A 247 -6.28 -5.80 20.22
N LYS A 248 -7.60 -5.74 20.46
CA LYS A 248 -8.23 -6.69 21.38
C LYS A 248 -8.08 -8.04 20.70
N GLN A 249 -7.41 -9.00 21.34
CA GLN A 249 -7.39 -10.36 20.84
C GLN A 249 -8.84 -10.78 20.61
N HIS A 250 -9.23 -11.00 19.36
CA HIS A 250 -10.48 -11.67 19.06
C HIS A 250 -10.30 -13.10 19.59
N VAL A 251 -10.73 -13.34 20.82
CA VAL A 251 -10.81 -14.68 21.40
C VAL A 251 -11.81 -15.42 20.51
N ILE A 252 -11.30 -16.41 19.77
CA ILE A 252 -12.09 -17.31 18.94
C ILE A 252 -12.89 -18.23 19.86
#